data_AF-A0A7J4EMI7-F1
#
_entry.id   AF-A0A7J4EMI7-F1
#
_cell.length_a   1.000
_cell.length_b   1.000
_cell.length_c   1.000
_cell.angle_alpha   90.00
_cell.angle_beta   90.00
_cell.angle_gamma   90.00
#
_symmetry.space_group_name_H-M   'P 1'
#
loop_
_entity.id
_entity.type
_entity.pdbx_description
1 polymer ?
#
loop_
_entity_poly.entity_id
_entity_poly.type
_entity_poly.pdbx_seq_one_letter_code
_entity_poly.pdbx_strand_id
1 'polypeptide(L)'
;DSGIVLMPLFSGLFGASMLITSLLTHSEIPPQIEEEFELPINRTLRGIISGSLAGAMVAWLPGVTSTIASVLARLTIRDRINEMELEYNNKEIIVSISGANTANAIYSLIALYIINKTRSGAMVALKSIGINLNASLVLLFIIIIVIVSILSYFATIYFGKISGELLQKFNYSKLCLGVLIGLTAIVILFTGWFGFIIFLIAIPIGMIPSYAKIRRVHAMGVLLLPLILYSIK
;
A
#
# COMPACT_ATOMS: atom_id res chain seq x y z
N ASP A 1 -24.83 -1.85 0.87
CA ASP A 1 -23.56 -2.20 0.21
C ASP A 1 -22.48 -1.13 0.41
N SER A 2 -21.66 -1.28 1.44
CA SER A 2 -20.57 -0.35 1.79
C SER A 2 -19.44 -0.31 0.74
N GLY A 3 -19.29 -1.34 -0.09
CA GLY A 3 -18.27 -1.42 -1.15
C GLY A 3 -18.41 -0.35 -2.24
N ILE A 4 -19.64 0.12 -2.50
CA ILE A 4 -19.95 1.12 -3.53
C ILE A 4 -19.37 2.50 -3.17
N VAL A 5 -19.20 2.80 -1.88
CA VAL A 5 -18.70 4.09 -1.39
C VAL A 5 -17.17 4.09 -1.23
N LEU A 6 -16.59 2.96 -0.83
CA LEU A 6 -15.16 2.88 -0.50
C LEU A 6 -14.26 3.08 -1.72
N MET A 7 -14.62 2.50 -2.88
CA MET A 7 -13.81 2.64 -4.09
C MET A 7 -13.65 4.10 -4.54
N PRO A 8 -14.72 4.87 -4.79
CA PRO A 8 -14.59 6.27 -5.20
C PRO A 8 -13.91 7.13 -4.14
N LEU A 9 -14.19 6.87 -2.86
CA LEU A 9 -13.58 7.58 -1.74
C LEU A 9 -12.06 7.38 -1.70
N PHE A 10 -11.56 6.14 -1.78
CA PHE A 10 -10.12 5.87 -1.75
C PHE A 10 -9.41 6.31 -3.01
N SER A 11 -10.05 6.12 -4.17
CA SER A 11 -9.55 6.61 -5.45
C SER A 11 -9.39 8.13 -5.44
N GLY A 12 -10.32 8.87 -4.82
CA GLY A 12 -10.23 10.32 -4.68
C GLY A 12 -9.19 10.76 -3.65
N LEU A 13 -9.25 10.21 -2.43
CA LEU A 13 -8.38 10.60 -1.31
C LEU A 13 -6.91 10.34 -1.57
N PHE A 14 -6.56 9.22 -2.21
CA PHE A 14 -5.18 8.78 -2.37
C PHE A 14 -4.70 8.80 -3.82
N GLY A 15 -5.52 8.36 -4.77
CA GLY A 15 -5.11 8.26 -6.18
C GLY A 15 -5.14 9.61 -6.88
N ALA A 16 -6.34 10.13 -7.13
CA ALA A 16 -6.56 11.35 -7.90
C ALA A 16 -5.96 12.58 -7.23
N SER A 17 -6.02 12.69 -5.89
CA SER A 17 -5.35 13.76 -5.16
C SER A 17 -3.84 13.81 -5.43
N MET A 18 -3.15 12.67 -5.50
CA MET A 18 -1.72 12.60 -5.85
C MET A 18 -1.48 13.04 -7.28
N LEU A 19 -2.23 12.51 -8.23
CA LEU A 19 -2.07 12.82 -9.65
C LEU A 19 -2.29 14.32 -9.91
N ILE A 20 -3.34 14.90 -9.34
CA ILE A 20 -3.66 16.32 -9.47
C ILE A 20 -2.57 17.17 -8.82
N THR A 21 -2.13 16.82 -7.61
CA THR A 21 -1.03 17.55 -6.95
C THR A 21 0.22 17.53 -7.83
N SER A 22 0.56 16.37 -8.40
CA SER A 22 1.75 16.21 -9.24
C SER A 22 1.66 17.00 -10.56
N LEU A 23 0.47 17.10 -11.14
CA LEU A 23 0.19 17.94 -12.32
C LEU A 23 0.33 19.43 -11.99
N LEU A 24 -0.16 19.87 -10.83
CA LEU A 24 -0.10 21.27 -10.40
C LEU A 24 1.32 21.70 -10.03
N THR A 25 2.15 20.78 -9.54
CA THR A 25 3.55 21.08 -9.17
C THR A 25 4.54 20.86 -10.31
N HIS A 26 4.09 20.50 -11.51
CA HIS A 26 4.96 20.18 -12.66
C HIS A 26 6.10 19.21 -12.31
N SER A 27 5.78 18.14 -11.58
CA SER A 27 6.79 17.17 -11.15
C SER A 27 7.44 16.51 -12.38
N GLU A 28 8.76 16.37 -12.36
CA GLU A 28 9.51 15.65 -13.39
C GLU A 28 10.09 14.36 -12.82
N ILE A 29 10.16 13.33 -13.66
CA ILE A 29 10.81 12.07 -13.28
C ILE A 29 12.33 12.29 -13.37
N PRO A 30 13.09 12.08 -12.28
CA PRO A 30 14.54 12.21 -12.34
C PRO A 30 15.16 11.11 -13.22
N PRO A 31 16.36 11.34 -13.77
CA PRO A 31 17.08 10.33 -14.54
C PRO A 31 17.28 9.07 -13.68
N GLN A 32 16.96 7.90 -14.24
CA GLN A 32 17.15 6.64 -13.54
C GLN A 32 18.58 6.15 -13.76
N ILE A 33 19.29 5.87 -12.68
CA ILE A 33 20.64 5.33 -12.68
C ILE A 33 20.54 3.91 -12.13
N GLU A 34 21.14 2.94 -12.81
CA GLU A 34 21.27 1.60 -12.25
C GLU A 34 22.33 1.62 -11.15
N GLU A 35 21.89 1.56 -9.90
CA GLU A 35 22.75 1.41 -8.73
C GLU A 35 22.52 0.05 -8.08
N GLU A 36 23.59 -0.52 -7.52
CA GLU A 36 23.47 -1.73 -6.72
C GLU A 36 22.76 -1.43 -5.40
N PHE A 37 21.91 -2.37 -4.96
CA PHE A 37 21.21 -2.24 -3.70
C PHE A 37 22.18 -2.54 -2.54
N GLU A 38 22.80 -1.48 -2.03
CA GLU A 38 23.66 -1.57 -0.86
C GLU A 38 22.93 -1.07 0.41
N LEU A 39 22.79 -1.97 1.39
CA LEU A 39 22.31 -1.64 2.73
C LEU A 39 23.10 -2.45 3.77
N PRO A 40 23.63 -1.84 4.84
CA PRO A 40 24.34 -2.57 5.89
C PRO A 40 23.42 -3.59 6.58
N ILE A 41 23.97 -4.79 6.85
CA ILE A 41 23.21 -5.95 7.37
C ILE A 41 22.37 -5.62 8.61
N ASN A 42 22.90 -4.78 9.52
CA ASN A 42 22.20 -4.39 10.74
C ASN A 42 20.91 -3.60 10.43
N ARG A 43 20.93 -2.74 9.41
CA ARG A 43 19.76 -1.99 8.96
C ARG A 43 18.81 -2.89 8.18
N THR A 44 19.33 -3.79 7.36
CA THR A 44 18.51 -4.78 6.66
C THR A 44 17.73 -5.62 7.65
N LEU A 45 18.40 -6.15 8.67
CA LEU A 45 17.79 -6.96 9.70
C LEU A 45 16.78 -6.17 10.55
N ARG A 46 17.12 -4.93 10.93
CA ARG A 46 16.18 -4.03 11.62
C ARG A 46 14.95 -3.76 10.77
N GLY A 47 15.13 -3.49 9.48
CA GLY A 47 14.04 -3.29 8.52
C GLY A 47 13.13 -4.51 8.41
N ILE A 48 13.71 -5.70 8.26
CA ILE A 48 12.99 -6.98 8.22
C ILE A 48 12.18 -7.20 9.50
N ILE A 49 12.81 -7.07 10.67
CA ILE A 49 12.18 -7.33 11.96
C ILE A 49 11.07 -6.31 12.23
N SER A 50 11.36 -5.01 12.12
CA SER A 50 10.39 -3.95 12.38
C SER A 50 9.21 -4.03 11.41
N GLY A 51 9.47 -4.25 10.12
CA GLY A 51 8.46 -4.44 9.09
C GLY A 51 7.59 -5.65 9.36
N SER A 52 8.20 -6.80 9.63
CA SER A 52 7.47 -8.06 9.86
C SER A 52 6.62 -8.00 11.13
N LEU A 53 7.14 -7.45 12.23
CA LEU A 53 6.39 -7.27 13.47
C LEU A 53 5.24 -6.28 13.29
N ALA A 54 5.50 -5.12 12.68
CA ALA A 54 4.45 -4.14 12.41
C ALA A 54 3.37 -4.72 11.49
N GLY A 55 3.76 -5.45 10.44
CA GLY A 55 2.83 -6.13 9.53
C GLY A 55 2.00 -7.20 10.24
N ALA A 56 2.64 -8.01 11.10
CA ALA A 56 1.96 -9.00 11.92
C ALA A 56 0.92 -8.36 12.84
N MET A 57 1.28 -7.31 13.57
CA MET A 57 0.37 -6.59 14.47
C MET A 57 -0.83 -6.00 13.71
N VAL A 58 -0.55 -5.34 12.58
CA VAL A 58 -1.55 -4.68 11.76
C VAL A 58 -2.53 -5.67 11.10
N ALA A 59 -2.06 -6.87 10.72
CA ALA A 59 -2.89 -7.88 10.08
C ALA A 59 -4.10 -8.33 10.92
N TRP A 60 -4.02 -8.20 12.24
CA TRP A 60 -5.13 -8.54 13.15
C TRP A 60 -6.19 -7.45 13.24
N LEU A 61 -5.84 -6.20 12.91
CA LEU A 61 -6.70 -5.05 13.08
C LEU A 61 -7.59 -4.85 11.84
N PRO A 62 -8.93 -4.69 12.01
CA PRO A 62 -9.81 -4.39 10.89
C PRO A 62 -9.43 -3.04 10.29
N GLY A 63 -9.35 -2.98 8.96
CA GLY A 63 -9.18 -1.72 8.25
C GLY A 63 -7.79 -1.10 8.29
N VAL A 64 -6.83 -1.75 8.93
CA VAL A 64 -5.45 -1.27 8.99
C VAL A 64 -4.67 -1.93 7.85
N THR A 65 -4.08 -1.12 6.97
CA THR A 65 -3.32 -1.61 5.81
C THR A 65 -1.82 -1.66 6.11
N SER A 66 -1.05 -2.34 5.26
CA SER A 66 0.42 -2.34 5.35
C SER A 66 1.04 -0.94 5.27
N THR A 67 0.31 0.06 4.78
CA THR A 67 0.72 1.47 4.87
C THR A 67 0.91 1.90 6.32
N ILE A 68 0.01 1.52 7.24
CA ILE A 68 0.14 1.86 8.67
C ILE A 68 1.29 1.07 9.30
N ALA A 69 1.48 -0.20 8.91
CA ALA A 69 2.63 -0.98 9.33
C ALA A 69 3.97 -0.33 8.92
N SER A 70 4.04 0.24 7.71
CA SER A 70 5.23 0.95 7.25
C SER A 70 5.55 2.20 8.08
N VAL A 71 4.52 2.87 8.60
CA VAL A 71 4.67 4.04 9.48
C VAL A 71 5.17 3.62 10.84
N LEU A 72 4.67 2.50 11.37
CA LEU A 72 5.16 1.91 12.62
C LEU A 72 6.62 1.46 12.49
N ALA A 73 6.97 0.78 11.39
CA ALA A 73 8.34 0.35 11.15
C ALA A 73 9.30 1.54 11.06
N ARG A 74 8.87 2.65 10.43
CA ARG A 74 9.64 3.90 10.37
C ARG A 74 9.97 4.49 11.75
N LEU A 75 9.19 4.22 12.80
CA LEU A 75 9.50 4.70 14.15
C LEU A 75 10.80 4.09 14.71
N THR A 76 11.26 2.97 14.14
CA THR A 76 12.52 2.32 14.53
C THR A 76 13.73 2.85 13.78
N ILE A 77 13.51 3.67 12.75
CA ILE A 77 14.54 4.26 11.90
C ILE A 77 14.90 5.63 12.49
N ARG A 78 16.19 5.87 12.71
CA ARG A 78 16.68 7.09 13.37
C ARG A 78 16.60 8.30 12.43
N ASP A 79 16.21 9.44 12.99
CA ASP A 79 16.13 10.70 12.24
C ASP A 79 17.53 11.24 11.86
N ARG A 80 17.53 12.01 10.78
CA ARG A 80 18.64 12.26 9.83
C ARG A 80 19.88 12.91 10.45
N ILE A 81 21.05 12.50 9.96
CA ILE A 81 22.34 13.18 10.22
C ILE A 81 22.95 13.72 8.91
N ASN A 82 22.98 12.95 7.81
CA ASN A 82 23.59 13.33 6.50
C ASN A 82 22.84 12.70 5.28
N GLU A 83 23.24 13.01 4.03
CA GLU A 83 22.63 12.48 2.79
C GLU A 83 22.73 10.95 2.65
N MET A 84 23.88 10.36 2.98
CA MET A 84 24.08 8.91 2.97
C MET A 84 23.11 8.19 3.92
N GLU A 85 22.86 8.78 5.10
CA GLU A 85 21.88 8.26 6.07
C GLU A 85 20.45 8.31 5.50
N LEU A 86 20.13 9.34 4.71
CA LEU A 86 18.82 9.46 4.06
C LEU A 86 18.61 8.36 3.02
N GLU A 87 19.63 8.07 2.22
CA GLU A 87 19.57 7.00 1.22
C GLU A 87 19.39 5.63 1.87
N TYR A 88 20.19 5.32 2.89
CA TYR A 88 20.03 4.09 3.67
C TYR A 88 18.66 4.00 4.35
N ASN A 89 18.14 5.10 4.90
CA ASN A 89 16.80 5.11 5.48
C ASN A 89 15.73 4.82 4.44
N ASN A 90 15.83 5.36 3.22
CA ASN A 90 14.88 5.08 2.14
C ASN A 90 14.93 3.61 1.72
N LYS A 91 16.14 3.04 1.56
CA LYS A 91 16.33 1.62 1.25
C LYS A 91 15.82 0.72 2.39
N GLU A 92 16.05 1.10 3.65
CA GLU A 92 15.54 0.37 4.83
C GLU A 92 14.00 0.39 4.90
N ILE A 93 13.38 1.53 4.58
CA ILE A 93 11.92 1.64 4.49
C ILE A 93 11.34 0.65 3.46
N ILE A 94 11.99 0.50 2.31
CA ILE A 94 11.58 -0.46 1.28
C ILE A 94 11.62 -1.89 1.84
N VAL A 95 12.69 -2.25 2.54
CA VAL A 95 12.83 -3.55 3.22
C VAL A 95 11.72 -3.75 4.26
N SER A 96 11.44 -2.74 5.09
CA SER A 96 10.36 -2.80 6.08
C SER A 96 8.97 -2.95 5.46
N ILE A 97 8.68 -2.25 4.35
CA ILE A 97 7.40 -2.38 3.64
C ILE A 97 7.23 -3.78 3.08
N SER A 98 8.28 -4.34 2.49
CA SER A 98 8.28 -5.71 1.99
C SER A 98 8.04 -6.73 3.10
N GLY A 99 8.76 -6.60 4.23
CA GLY A 99 8.53 -7.44 5.42
C GLY A 99 7.11 -7.33 5.95
N ALA A 100 6.55 -6.11 6.02
CA ALA A 100 5.19 -5.88 6.46
C ALA A 100 4.15 -6.50 5.52
N ASN A 101 4.34 -6.41 4.21
CA ASN A 101 3.44 -6.99 3.22
C ASN A 101 3.44 -8.53 3.29
N THR A 102 4.60 -9.16 3.39
CA THR A 102 4.73 -10.62 3.50
C THR A 102 4.14 -11.13 4.81
N ALA A 103 4.45 -10.46 5.93
CA ALA A 103 3.84 -10.78 7.22
C ALA A 103 2.31 -10.63 7.16
N ASN A 104 1.82 -9.54 6.58
CA ASN A 104 0.39 -9.33 6.44
C ASN A 104 -0.31 -10.44 5.61
N ALA A 105 0.32 -10.95 4.56
CA ALA A 105 -0.22 -12.07 3.79
C ALA A 105 -0.38 -13.34 4.65
N ILE A 106 0.66 -13.69 5.43
CA ILE A 106 0.66 -14.87 6.31
C ILE A 106 -0.38 -14.69 7.43
N TYR A 107 -0.32 -13.58 8.17
CA TYR A 107 -1.21 -13.35 9.32
C TYR A 107 -2.66 -13.11 8.91
N SER A 108 -2.92 -12.55 7.72
CA SER A 108 -4.28 -12.46 7.17
C SER A 108 -4.88 -13.84 6.89
N LEU A 109 -4.07 -14.79 6.41
CA LEU A 109 -4.47 -16.19 6.21
C LEU A 109 -4.73 -16.88 7.54
N ILE A 110 -3.84 -16.71 8.52
CA ILE A 110 -4.02 -17.24 9.88
C ILE A 110 -5.29 -16.68 10.52
N ALA A 111 -5.55 -15.38 10.38
CA ALA A 111 -6.79 -14.76 10.87
C ALA A 111 -8.03 -15.36 10.18
N LEU A 112 -7.98 -15.59 8.87
CA LEU A 112 -9.08 -16.26 8.18
C LEU A 112 -9.31 -17.68 8.71
N TYR A 113 -8.24 -18.42 9.04
CA TYR A 113 -8.35 -19.77 9.59
C TYR A 113 -8.90 -19.80 11.03
N ILE A 114 -8.36 -18.98 11.94
CA ILE A 114 -8.68 -19.03 13.37
C ILE A 114 -10.00 -18.31 13.70
N ILE A 115 -10.16 -17.08 13.21
CA ILE A 115 -11.29 -16.22 13.58
C ILE A 115 -12.34 -16.12 12.48
N ASN A 116 -12.13 -16.78 11.34
CA ASN A 116 -13.05 -16.77 10.18
C ASN A 116 -13.42 -15.35 9.70
N LYS A 117 -12.48 -14.41 9.86
CA LYS A 117 -12.60 -13.01 9.42
C LYS A 117 -11.58 -12.71 8.34
N THR A 118 -12.02 -12.01 7.30
CA THR A 118 -11.17 -11.58 6.19
C THR A 118 -10.46 -10.27 6.55
N ARG A 119 -9.15 -10.22 6.35
CA ARG A 119 -8.31 -9.04 6.66
C ARG A 119 -7.68 -8.39 5.41
N SER A 120 -7.78 -9.05 4.26
CA SER A 120 -7.31 -8.53 2.97
C SER A 120 -8.28 -8.94 1.85
N GLY A 121 -8.20 -8.25 0.71
CA GLY A 121 -9.00 -8.59 -0.47
C GLY A 121 -8.75 -10.02 -0.98
N ALA A 122 -7.50 -10.49 -0.92
CA ALA A 122 -7.15 -11.86 -1.26
C ALA A 122 -7.87 -12.88 -0.36
N MET A 123 -8.00 -12.60 0.94
CA MET A 123 -8.74 -13.46 1.86
C MET A 123 -10.26 -13.41 1.62
N VAL A 124 -10.79 -12.26 1.19
CA VAL A 124 -12.20 -12.16 0.75
C VAL A 124 -12.45 -13.06 -0.46
N ALA A 125 -11.56 -13.02 -1.45
CA ALA A 125 -11.65 -13.89 -2.62
C ALA A 125 -11.58 -15.36 -2.21
N LEU A 126 -10.61 -15.74 -1.36
CA LEU A 126 -10.46 -17.11 -0.88
C LEU A 126 -11.72 -17.61 -0.15
N LYS A 127 -12.30 -16.78 0.72
CA LYS A 127 -13.54 -17.09 1.43
C LYS A 127 -14.74 -17.20 0.49
N SER A 128 -14.80 -16.37 -0.56
CA SER A 128 -15.89 -16.41 -1.55
C SER A 128 -15.93 -17.67 -2.40
N ILE A 129 -14.78 -18.34 -2.58
CA ILE A 129 -14.68 -19.64 -3.25
C ILE A 129 -15.24 -20.77 -2.38
N GLY A 130 -15.50 -20.53 -1.09
CA GLY A 130 -16.12 -21.51 -0.20
C GLY A 130 -15.18 -22.62 0.26
N ILE A 131 -13.85 -22.40 0.20
CA ILE A 131 -12.85 -23.39 0.64
C ILE A 131 -12.90 -23.49 2.17
N ASN A 132 -13.20 -24.68 2.69
CA ASN A 132 -13.05 -24.99 4.10
C ASN A 132 -11.56 -25.18 4.43
N LEU A 133 -10.95 -24.17 5.05
CA LEU A 133 -9.56 -24.21 5.46
C LEU A 133 -9.36 -25.26 6.56
N ASN A 134 -8.52 -26.25 6.29
CA ASN A 134 -7.96 -27.16 7.29
C ASN A 134 -6.46 -26.85 7.49
N ALA A 135 -5.83 -27.45 8.51
CA ALA A 135 -4.42 -27.22 8.80
C ALA A 135 -3.50 -27.52 7.61
N SER A 136 -3.80 -28.58 6.83
CA SER A 136 -3.02 -28.97 5.65
C SER A 136 -3.08 -27.92 4.53
N LEU A 137 -4.26 -27.36 4.25
CA LEU A 137 -4.44 -26.30 3.25
C LEU A 137 -3.82 -24.99 3.69
N VAL A 138 -3.89 -24.65 4.98
CA VAL A 138 -3.20 -23.47 5.51
C VAL A 138 -1.69 -23.61 5.33
N LEU A 139 -1.12 -24.76 5.65
CA LEU A 139 0.30 -25.04 5.41
C LEU A 139 0.66 -24.92 3.93
N LEU A 140 -0.17 -25.49 3.04
CA LEU A 140 0.01 -25.37 1.59
C LEU A 140 0.02 -23.90 1.15
N PHE A 141 -0.93 -23.10 1.60
CA PHE A 141 -0.98 -21.67 1.26
C PHE A 141 0.21 -20.89 1.83
N ILE A 142 0.72 -21.23 3.01
CA ILE A 142 1.95 -20.63 3.55
C ILE A 142 3.14 -20.95 2.63
N ILE A 143 3.29 -22.20 2.20
CA ILE A 143 4.35 -22.60 1.25
C ILE A 143 4.21 -21.82 -0.05
N ILE A 144 3.00 -21.69 -0.59
CA ILE A 144 2.72 -20.89 -1.79
C ILE A 144 3.11 -19.42 -1.57
N ILE A 145 2.74 -18.82 -0.44
CA ILE A 145 3.11 -17.43 -0.11
C ILE A 145 4.63 -17.26 -0.12
N VAL A 146 5.39 -18.20 0.46
CA VAL A 146 6.86 -18.15 0.47
C VAL A 146 7.43 -18.23 -0.95
N ILE A 147 6.99 -19.22 -1.73
CA ILE A 147 7.45 -19.40 -3.12
C ILE A 147 7.12 -18.16 -3.96
N VAL A 148 5.88 -17.66 -3.88
CA VAL A 148 5.43 -16.48 -4.61
C VAL A 148 6.21 -15.23 -4.17
N SER A 149 6.53 -15.09 -2.89
CA SER A 149 7.33 -13.96 -2.39
C SER A 149 8.76 -13.98 -2.98
N ILE A 150 9.38 -15.15 -3.08
CA ILE A 150 10.70 -15.33 -3.72
C ILE A 150 10.61 -15.00 -5.22
N LEU A 151 9.61 -15.52 -5.92
CA LEU A 151 9.42 -15.22 -7.35
C LEU A 151 9.10 -13.74 -7.59
N SER A 152 8.34 -13.13 -6.69
CA SER A 152 7.97 -11.71 -6.75
C SER A 152 9.19 -10.80 -6.63
N TYR A 153 10.25 -11.20 -5.94
CA TYR A 153 11.51 -10.45 -5.89
C TYR A 153 12.13 -10.31 -7.29
N PHE A 154 12.31 -11.41 -8.01
CA PHE A 154 12.85 -11.40 -9.36
C PHE A 154 11.95 -10.62 -10.34
N ALA A 155 10.63 -10.83 -10.23
CA ALA A 155 9.66 -10.08 -11.03
C ALA A 155 9.74 -8.57 -10.75
N THR A 156 9.89 -8.17 -9.48
CA THR A 156 9.99 -6.75 -9.08
C THR A 156 11.23 -6.09 -9.67
N ILE A 157 12.39 -6.77 -9.64
CA ILE A 157 13.62 -6.24 -10.25
C ILE A 157 13.46 -6.10 -11.76
N TYR A 158 12.93 -7.13 -12.42
CA TYR A 158 12.72 -7.14 -13.87
C TYR A 158 11.78 -6.00 -14.31
N PHE A 159 10.59 -5.91 -13.71
CA PHE A 159 9.63 -4.85 -14.01
C PHE A 159 10.10 -3.47 -13.56
N GLY A 160 10.93 -3.38 -12.51
CA GLY A 160 11.53 -2.14 -12.05
C GLY A 160 12.43 -1.50 -13.10
N LYS A 161 13.33 -2.29 -13.72
CA LYS A 161 14.20 -1.84 -14.81
C LYS A 161 13.38 -1.33 -16.01
N ILE A 162 12.41 -2.14 -16.46
CA ILE A 162 11.52 -1.77 -17.56
C ILE A 162 10.75 -0.48 -17.25
N SER A 163 10.20 -0.38 -16.04
CA SER A 163 9.43 0.80 -15.63
C SER A 163 10.30 2.04 -15.63
N GLY A 164 11.54 1.96 -15.15
CA GLY A 164 12.49 3.08 -15.15
C GLY A 164 12.79 3.59 -16.56
N GLU A 165 13.08 2.70 -17.51
CA GLU A 165 13.34 3.08 -18.90
C GLU A 165 12.10 3.60 -19.63
N LEU A 166 10.94 2.99 -19.35
CA LEU A 166 9.68 3.37 -19.98
C LEU A 166 9.22 4.74 -19.49
N LEU A 167 9.30 4.99 -18.18
CA LEU A 167 8.86 6.23 -17.56
C LEU A 167 9.66 7.44 -18.04
N GLN A 168 10.96 7.29 -18.35
CA GLN A 168 11.77 8.36 -18.94
C GLN A 168 11.29 8.80 -20.34
N LYS A 169 10.63 7.90 -21.10
CA LYS A 169 10.18 8.18 -22.47
C LYS A 169 8.84 8.91 -22.52
N PHE A 170 8.05 8.87 -21.44
CA PHE A 170 6.74 9.49 -21.37
C PHE A 170 6.79 10.85 -20.71
N ASN A 171 6.02 11.80 -21.26
CA ASN A 171 5.74 13.03 -20.54
C ASN A 171 4.90 12.69 -19.29
N TYR A 172 5.48 12.93 -18.12
CA TYR A 172 4.88 12.61 -16.84
C TYR A 172 3.48 13.23 -16.65
N SER A 173 3.27 14.45 -17.15
CA SER A 173 1.95 15.10 -17.07
C SER A 173 0.89 14.37 -17.91
N LYS A 174 1.26 13.91 -19.11
CA LYS A 174 0.34 13.12 -19.96
C LYS A 174 0.02 11.77 -19.31
N LEU A 175 1.00 11.13 -18.67
CA LEU A 175 0.79 9.90 -17.91
C LEU A 175 -0.17 10.12 -16.75
N CYS A 176 0.07 11.14 -15.92
CA CYS A 176 -0.81 11.48 -14.79
C CYS A 176 -2.24 11.77 -15.25
N LEU A 177 -2.40 12.54 -16.33
CA LEU A 177 -3.72 12.83 -16.90
C LEU A 177 -4.41 11.56 -17.41
N GLY A 178 -3.68 10.67 -18.09
CA GLY A 178 -4.21 9.40 -18.56
C GLY A 178 -4.71 8.50 -17.42
N VAL A 179 -3.92 8.38 -16.35
CA VAL A 179 -4.33 7.62 -15.15
C VAL A 179 -5.53 8.26 -14.47
N LEU A 180 -5.58 9.60 -14.39
CA LEU A 180 -6.70 10.32 -13.78
C LEU A 180 -8.01 10.10 -14.56
N ILE A 181 -7.95 10.14 -15.89
CA ILE A 181 -9.09 9.82 -16.76
C ILE A 181 -9.52 8.36 -16.56
N GLY A 182 -8.57 7.42 -16.53
CA GLY A 182 -8.84 6.01 -16.29
C GLY A 182 -9.51 5.76 -14.93
N LEU A 183 -9.01 6.36 -13.85
CA LEU A 183 -9.62 6.29 -12.52
C LEU A 183 -11.03 6.86 -12.52
N THR A 184 -11.24 8.00 -13.17
CA THR A 184 -12.56 8.64 -13.28
C THR A 184 -13.54 7.73 -14.03
N ALA A 185 -13.10 7.12 -15.14
CA ALA A 185 -13.91 6.18 -15.91
C ALA A 185 -14.29 4.94 -15.08
N ILE A 186 -13.33 4.34 -14.37
CA ILE A 186 -13.59 3.19 -13.48
C ILE A 186 -14.61 3.56 -12.40
N VAL A 187 -14.48 4.75 -11.79
CA VAL A 187 -15.45 5.22 -10.79
C VAL A 187 -16.86 5.32 -11.37
N ILE A 188 -17.02 5.99 -12.52
CA ILE A 188 -18.32 6.17 -13.16
C ILE A 188 -18.93 4.82 -13.57
N LEU A 189 -18.13 3.92 -14.16
CA LEU A 189 -18.61 2.62 -14.64
C LEU A 189 -19.09 1.70 -13.52
N PHE A 190 -18.38 1.66 -12.39
CA PHE A 190 -18.67 0.70 -11.32
C PHE A 190 -19.57 1.26 -10.20
N THR A 191 -19.61 2.59 -10.01
CA THR A 191 -20.37 3.22 -8.91
C THR A 191 -21.37 4.27 -9.37
N GLY A 192 -21.44 4.51 -10.68
CA GLY A 192 -22.37 5.45 -11.28
C GLY A 192 -22.13 6.89 -10.86
N TRP A 193 -23.18 7.71 -11.01
CA TRP A 193 -23.13 9.14 -10.71
C TRP A 193 -22.88 9.44 -9.24
N PHE A 194 -23.47 8.66 -8.34
CA PHE A 194 -23.31 8.85 -6.90
C PHE A 194 -21.85 8.67 -6.45
N GLY A 195 -21.17 7.62 -6.93
CA GLY A 195 -19.75 7.42 -6.63
C GLY A 195 -18.86 8.47 -7.26
N PHE A 196 -19.21 8.99 -8.44
CA PHE A 196 -18.48 10.10 -9.04
C PHE A 196 -18.50 11.37 -8.17
N ILE A 197 -19.64 11.71 -7.56
CA ILE A 197 -19.75 12.84 -6.61
C ILE A 197 -18.84 12.61 -5.40
N ILE A 198 -18.86 11.41 -4.81
CA ILE A 198 -17.98 11.05 -3.69
C ILE A 198 -16.51 11.22 -4.08
N PHE A 199 -16.13 10.73 -5.26
CA PHE A 199 -14.78 10.84 -5.80
C PHE A 199 -14.34 12.31 -5.93
N LEU A 200 -15.20 13.17 -6.48
CA LEU A 200 -14.92 14.61 -6.60
C LEU A 200 -14.74 15.29 -5.24
N ILE A 201 -15.55 14.96 -4.23
CA ILE A 201 -15.42 15.52 -2.87
C ILE A 201 -14.17 14.99 -2.16
N ALA A 202 -13.82 13.73 -2.41
CA ALA A 202 -12.66 13.07 -1.80
C ALA A 202 -11.32 13.67 -2.28
N ILE A 203 -11.23 14.16 -3.52
CA ILE A 203 -10.02 14.76 -4.09
C ILE A 203 -9.46 15.91 -3.23
N PRO A 204 -10.19 17.02 -2.98
CA PRO A 204 -9.65 18.14 -2.22
C PRO A 204 -9.29 17.73 -0.79
N ILE A 205 -10.08 16.86 -0.15
CA ILE A 205 -9.77 16.32 1.18
C ILE A 205 -8.44 15.55 1.15
N GLY A 206 -8.22 14.73 0.12
CA GLY A 206 -6.99 13.97 -0.09
C GLY A 206 -5.77 14.84 -0.39
N MET A 207 -5.98 16.07 -0.86
CA MET A 207 -4.90 17.04 -1.11
C MET A 207 -4.46 17.77 0.17
N ILE A 208 -5.32 17.86 1.20
CA ILE A 208 -5.02 18.56 2.47
C ILE A 208 -3.69 18.11 3.07
N PRO A 209 -3.37 16.80 3.21
CA PRO A 209 -2.10 16.39 3.82
C PRO A 209 -0.87 16.92 3.08
N SER A 210 -0.95 17.03 1.75
CA SER A 210 0.15 17.51 0.92
C SER A 210 0.42 19.00 1.13
N TYR A 211 -0.63 19.82 1.25
CA TYR A 211 -0.51 21.26 1.48
C TYR A 211 -0.22 21.62 2.94
N ALA A 212 -0.80 20.89 3.89
CA ALA A 212 -0.59 21.08 5.32
C ALA A 212 0.74 20.48 5.83
N LYS A 213 1.54 19.85 4.94
CA LYS A 213 2.81 19.18 5.28
C LYS A 213 2.67 18.13 6.39
N ILE A 214 1.52 17.44 6.45
CA ILE A 214 1.25 16.34 7.38
C ILE A 214 1.26 15.00 6.64
N ARG A 215 1.33 13.90 7.39
CA ARG A 215 1.36 12.55 6.80
C ARG A 215 -0.01 12.19 6.21
N ARG A 216 -0.01 11.69 4.97
CA ARG A 216 -1.24 11.21 4.28
C ARG A 216 -1.99 10.11 5.03
N VAL A 217 -1.32 9.40 5.93
CA VAL A 217 -1.90 8.34 6.77
C VAL A 217 -3.07 8.88 7.59
N HIS A 218 -3.10 10.17 7.94
CA HIS A 218 -4.23 10.78 8.63
C HIS A 218 -5.55 10.73 7.83
N ALA A 219 -5.48 10.68 6.49
CA ALA A 219 -6.68 10.51 5.66
C ALA A 219 -7.34 9.13 5.83
N MET A 220 -6.62 8.12 6.35
CA MET A 220 -7.22 6.82 6.71
C MET A 220 -8.20 6.92 7.90
N GLY A 221 -8.26 8.07 8.58
CA GLY A 221 -9.26 8.36 9.61
C GLY A 221 -10.70 8.13 9.11
N VAL A 222 -10.96 8.33 7.82
CA VAL A 222 -12.28 8.06 7.21
C VAL A 222 -12.74 6.61 7.37
N LEU A 223 -11.80 5.67 7.52
CA LEU A 223 -12.08 4.26 7.71
C LEU A 223 -11.80 3.81 9.15
N LEU A 224 -10.73 4.30 9.78
CA LEU A 224 -10.40 3.94 11.16
C LEU A 224 -11.45 4.41 12.16
N LEU A 225 -11.96 5.65 12.03
CA LEU A 225 -12.91 6.20 12.99
C LEU A 225 -14.24 5.44 13.00
N PRO A 226 -14.88 5.15 11.85
CA PRO A 226 -16.07 4.30 11.83
C PRO A 226 -15.83 2.89 12.38
N LEU A 227 -14.66 2.29 12.11
CA LEU A 227 -14.34 0.94 12.59
C LEU A 227 -14.12 0.88 14.10
N ILE A 228 -13.47 1.89 14.67
CA ILE A 228 -13.30 2.01 16.12
C ILE A 228 -14.67 2.17 16.78
N LEU A 229 -15.51 3.07 16.28
CA LEU A 229 -16.86 3.28 16.79
C LEU A 229 -17.73 2.01 16.69
N TYR A 230 -17.61 1.28 15.58
CA TYR A 230 -18.32 0.01 15.39
C TYR A 230 -17.83 -1.09 16.34
N SER A 231 -16.54 -1.10 16.67
CA SER A 231 -15.94 -2.15 17.52
C SER A 231 -16.15 -1.91 19.01
N ILE A 232 -16.44 -0.66 19.42
CA ILE A 232 -16.80 -0.30 20.80
C ILE A 232 -18.29 -0.59 21.09
N LYS A 233 -19.12 -0.69 20.05
CA LYS A 233 -20.56 -0.96 20.16
C LYS A 233 -20.85 -2.46 20.12
#